data_AF-A0A554VUR9-F1
#
_entry.id   AF-A0A554VUR9-F1
#
_cell.length_a   1.000
_cell.length_b   1.000
_cell.length_c   1.000
_cell.angle_alpha   90.00
_cell.angle_beta   90.00
_cell.angle_gamma   90.00
#
_symmetry.space_group_name_H-M   'P 1'
#
loop_
_entity.id
_entity.type
_entity.pdbx_description
1 polymer ?
#
loop_
_entity_poly.entity_id
_entity_poly.type
_entity_poly.pdbx_seq_one_letter_code
_entity_poly.pdbx_strand_id
1 'polypeptide(L)'
;MSDGPEVIAQRLLTLLGDDVVAALLDVSTGEPGRWAIGQEVPNEEYLVKLADLDTLAGHLRTAFTPAQARLWLEGHDAHLNDRPIDVYRREGSAAVIEAIRAHEQGAFA
;
A
#
# COMPACT_ATOMS: atom_id res chain seq x y z
N MET A 1 -11.72 -18.01 2.96
CA MET A 1 -12.02 -17.29 1.71
C MET A 1 -11.04 -16.14 1.66
N SER A 2 -10.24 -16.01 0.58
CA SER A 2 -9.55 -14.74 0.34
C SER A 2 -10.62 -13.70 0.01
N ASP A 3 -10.47 -12.49 0.52
CA ASP A 3 -11.37 -11.39 0.17
C ASP A 3 -11.29 -11.11 -1.34
N GLY A 4 -12.40 -10.68 -1.93
CA GLY A 4 -12.46 -10.27 -3.34
C GLY A 4 -11.75 -8.94 -3.59
N PRO A 5 -11.39 -8.64 -4.85
CA PRO A 5 -10.66 -7.42 -5.20
C PRO A 5 -11.39 -6.13 -4.81
N GLU A 6 -12.72 -6.12 -4.82
CA GLU A 6 -13.54 -4.97 -4.42
C GLU A 6 -13.33 -4.65 -2.93
N VAL A 7 -13.34 -5.68 -2.08
CA VAL A 7 -13.15 -5.56 -0.63
C VAL A 7 -11.73 -5.10 -0.30
N ILE A 8 -10.74 -5.66 -1.01
CA ILE A 8 -9.34 -5.25 -0.88
C ILE A 8 -9.19 -3.78 -1.29
N ALA A 9 -9.65 -3.40 -2.48
CA ALA A 9 -9.57 -2.02 -2.96
C ALA A 9 -10.25 -1.04 -1.99
N GLN A 10 -11.45 -1.36 -1.50
CA GLN A 10 -12.16 -0.52 -0.53
C GLN A 10 -11.36 -0.32 0.78
N ARG A 11 -10.72 -1.39 1.26
CA ARG A 11 -9.88 -1.32 2.48
C ARG A 11 -8.65 -0.45 2.25
N LEU A 12 -7.98 -0.63 1.13
CA LEU A 12 -6.81 0.17 0.75
C LEU A 12 -7.16 1.65 0.63
N LEU A 13 -8.28 1.97 -0.05
CA LEU A 13 -8.80 3.34 -0.15
C LEU A 13 -9.12 3.96 1.21
N THR A 14 -9.69 3.17 2.12
CA THR A 14 -10.01 3.65 3.48
C THR A 14 -8.75 3.99 4.27
N LEU A 15 -7.68 3.21 4.10
CA LEU A 15 -6.42 3.42 4.80
C LEU A 15 -5.60 4.57 4.19
N LEU A 16 -5.37 4.52 2.89
CA LEU A 16 -4.36 5.31 2.19
C LEU A 16 -4.96 6.43 1.33
N GLY A 17 -6.24 6.34 0.96
CA GLY A 17 -6.86 7.25 0.00
C GLY A 17 -6.56 6.87 -1.45
N ASP A 18 -7.37 7.39 -2.37
CA ASP A 18 -7.31 7.03 -3.80
C ASP A 18 -5.99 7.45 -4.46
N ASP A 19 -5.51 8.66 -4.20
CA ASP A 19 -4.27 9.17 -4.79
C ASP A 19 -3.05 8.30 -4.46
N VAL A 20 -2.91 7.88 -3.20
CA VAL A 20 -1.79 7.06 -2.74
C VAL A 20 -1.90 5.64 -3.29
N VAL A 21 -3.11 5.05 -3.29
CA VAL A 21 -3.31 3.71 -3.87
C VAL A 21 -3.04 3.71 -5.37
N ALA A 22 -3.52 4.73 -6.09
CA ALA A 22 -3.27 4.87 -7.52
C ALA A 22 -1.76 5.01 -7.80
N ALA A 23 -1.05 5.82 -7.01
CA ALA A 23 0.39 5.99 -7.14
C ALA A 23 1.18 4.70 -6.84
N LEU A 24 0.80 3.94 -5.80
CA LEU A 24 1.44 2.66 -5.46
C LEU A 24 1.24 1.59 -6.55
N LEU A 25 0.06 1.56 -7.17
CA LEU A 25 -0.28 0.59 -8.21
C LEU A 25 0.14 1.03 -9.62
N ASP A 26 0.60 2.29 -9.76
CA ASP A 26 0.93 2.94 -11.03
C ASP A 26 -0.25 2.95 -12.01
N VAL A 27 -1.39 3.44 -11.51
CA VAL A 27 -2.65 3.58 -12.26
C VAL A 27 -3.19 5.01 -12.19
N SER A 28 -4.20 5.31 -13.00
CA SER A 28 -4.86 6.61 -12.95
C SER A 28 -5.66 6.77 -11.66
N THR A 29 -5.70 8.00 -11.11
CA THR A 29 -6.63 8.35 -10.03
C THR A 29 -8.07 7.98 -10.42
N GLY A 30 -8.80 7.39 -9.47
CA GLY A 30 -10.17 6.91 -9.64
C GLY A 30 -10.30 5.48 -10.16
N GLU A 31 -9.26 4.86 -10.72
CA GLU A 31 -9.26 3.42 -11.03
C GLU A 31 -9.50 2.56 -9.78
N PRO A 32 -8.75 2.75 -8.67
CA PRO A 32 -8.98 1.97 -7.45
C PRO A 32 -10.38 2.17 -6.89
N GLY A 33 -10.91 3.39 -6.95
CA GLY A 33 -12.30 3.71 -6.61
C GLY A 33 -13.32 2.90 -7.40
N ARG A 34 -13.13 2.75 -8.73
CA ARG A 34 -14.05 1.96 -9.58
C ARG A 34 -13.97 0.46 -9.27
N TRP A 35 -12.79 -0.04 -8.93
CA TRP A 35 -12.64 -1.43 -8.46
C TRP A 35 -13.36 -1.65 -7.13
N ALA A 36 -13.22 -0.73 -6.18
CA ALA A 36 -13.84 -0.85 -4.86
C ALA A 36 -15.38 -0.93 -4.89
N ILE A 37 -16.02 -0.32 -5.89
CA ILE A 37 -17.48 -0.36 -6.07
C ILE A 37 -17.93 -1.38 -7.12
N GLY A 38 -17.02 -2.20 -7.66
CA GLY A 38 -17.31 -3.20 -8.69
C GLY A 38 -17.74 -2.62 -10.05
N GLN A 39 -17.48 -1.34 -10.30
CA GLN A 39 -17.76 -0.70 -11.59
C GLN A 39 -16.79 -1.17 -12.67
N GLU A 40 -15.55 -1.50 -12.27
CA GLU A 40 -14.51 -2.03 -13.14
C GLU A 40 -13.86 -3.22 -12.43
N VAL A 41 -13.52 -4.28 -13.19
CA VAL A 41 -12.84 -5.46 -12.64
C VAL A 41 -11.35 -5.34 -12.97
N PRO A 42 -10.44 -5.41 -11.97
CA PRO A 42 -9.01 -5.40 -12.24
C PRO A 42 -8.62 -6.59 -13.11
N ASN A 43 -7.65 -6.39 -14.02
CA ASN A 43 -7.05 -7.49 -14.75
C ASN A 43 -6.16 -8.35 -13.83
N GLU A 44 -5.67 -9.48 -14.35
CA GLU A 44 -4.88 -10.45 -13.57
C GLU A 44 -3.62 -9.83 -12.94
N GLU A 45 -2.94 -8.90 -13.62
CA GLU A 45 -1.78 -8.19 -13.08
C GLU A 45 -2.15 -7.36 -11.84
N TYR A 46 -3.22 -6.57 -11.92
CA TYR A 46 -3.66 -5.73 -10.82
C TYR A 46 -4.29 -6.52 -9.68
N LEU A 47 -4.86 -7.70 -9.95
CA LEU A 47 -5.29 -8.61 -8.88
C LEU A 47 -4.10 -9.05 -8.01
N VAL A 48 -2.96 -9.37 -8.62
CA VAL A 48 -1.74 -9.73 -7.89
C VAL A 48 -1.19 -8.52 -7.11
N LYS A 49 -1.13 -7.34 -7.74
CA LYS A 49 -0.66 -6.11 -7.08
C LYS A 49 -1.57 -5.70 -5.91
N LEU A 50 -2.89 -5.84 -6.04
CA LEU A 50 -3.83 -5.57 -4.95
C LEU A 50 -3.60 -6.50 -3.74
N ALA A 51 -3.36 -7.79 -3.99
CA ALA A 51 -3.07 -8.74 -2.91
C ALA A 51 -1.74 -8.45 -2.19
N ASP A 52 -0.71 -8.09 -2.96
CA ASP A 52 0.58 -7.65 -2.40
C ASP A 52 0.44 -6.35 -1.58
N LEU A 53 -0.32 -5.39 -2.10
CA LEU A 53 -0.58 -4.13 -1.40
C LEU A 53 -1.46 -4.32 -0.14
N ASP A 54 -2.42 -5.25 -0.14
CA ASP A 54 -3.21 -5.59 1.06
C ASP A 54 -2.30 -6.17 2.17
N THR A 55 -1.30 -6.96 1.78
CA THR A 55 -0.30 -7.49 2.70
C THR A 55 0.50 -6.35 3.34
N LEU A 56 1.01 -5.42 2.51
CA LEU A 56 1.70 -4.22 3.01
C LEU A 56 0.79 -3.35 3.90
N ALA A 57 -0.48 -3.18 3.52
CA ALA A 57 -1.46 -2.40 4.29
C ALA A 57 -1.71 -2.99 5.68
N GLY A 58 -1.64 -4.33 5.81
CA GLY A 58 -1.63 -5.02 7.10
C GLY A 58 -0.53 -4.52 8.03
N HIS A 59 0.71 -4.45 7.52
CA HIS A 59 1.87 -3.97 8.28
C HIS A 59 1.84 -2.46 8.54
N LEU A 60 1.42 -1.65 7.56
CA LEU A 60 1.28 -0.21 7.76
C LEU A 60 0.30 0.13 8.89
N ARG A 61 -0.79 -0.64 8.99
CA ARG A 61 -1.79 -0.45 10.06
C ARG A 61 -1.31 -0.83 11.45
N THR A 62 -0.33 -1.73 11.57
CA THR A 62 0.24 -2.08 12.88
C THR A 62 1.21 -1.01 13.36
N ALA A 63 1.99 -0.44 12.44
CA ALA A 63 3.03 0.53 12.76
C ALA A 63 2.52 1.99 12.82
N PHE A 64 1.48 2.34 12.05
CA PHE A 64 1.11 3.73 11.82
C PHE A 64 -0.41 3.97 11.91
N THR A 65 -0.78 5.20 12.30
CA THR A 65 -2.11 5.72 11.97
C THR A 65 -2.25 5.94 10.45
N PRO A 66 -3.47 5.99 9.88
CA PRO A 66 -3.66 6.23 8.45
C PRO A 66 -2.97 7.48 7.90
N ALA A 67 -2.92 8.56 8.69
CA ALA A 67 -2.25 9.80 8.29
C ALA A 67 -0.71 9.65 8.31
N GLN A 68 -0.17 8.99 9.34
CA GLN A 68 1.26 8.69 9.44
C GLN A 68 1.72 7.74 8.33
N ALA A 69 0.92 6.73 7.99
CA ALA A 69 1.25 5.78 6.92
C ALA A 69 1.45 6.50 5.58
N ARG A 70 0.56 7.43 5.22
CA ARG A 70 0.68 8.23 3.99
C ARG A 70 1.93 9.10 3.98
N LEU A 71 2.17 9.83 5.08
CA LEU A 71 3.36 10.68 5.21
C LEU A 71 4.65 9.86 5.15
N TRP A 72 4.69 8.69 5.76
CA TRP A 72 5.85 7.81 5.75
C TRP A 72 6.12 7.25 4.35
N LEU A 73 5.07 6.81 3.63
CA LEU A 73 5.19 6.28 2.27
C LEU A 73 5.77 7.29 1.26
N GLU A 74 5.45 8.57 1.43
CA GLU A 74 5.92 9.67 0.57
C GLU A 74 7.25 10.27 1.05
N GLY A 75 7.62 10.05 2.32
CA GLY A 75 8.84 10.55 2.93
C GLY A 75 10.07 9.73 2.54
N HIS A 76 11.26 10.31 2.70
CA HIS A 76 12.50 9.55 2.56
C HIS A 76 12.68 8.63 3.79
N ASP A 77 12.89 7.34 3.54
CA ASP A 77 13.16 6.36 4.58
C ASP A 77 14.65 5.98 4.59
N ALA A 78 15.27 6.05 5.76
CA ALA A 78 16.71 5.85 5.92
C ALA A 78 17.14 4.37 5.73
N HIS A 79 16.26 3.41 6.02
CA HIS A 79 16.54 1.99 5.82
C HIS A 79 16.53 1.66 4.32
N LEU A 80 15.58 2.25 3.60
CA LEU A 80 15.43 2.06 2.16
C LEU A 80 16.35 2.96 1.32
N ASN A 81 16.88 4.02 1.92
CA ASN A 81 17.63 5.09 1.24
C ASN A 81 16.83 5.69 0.05
N ASP A 82 15.51 5.67 0.15
CA ASP A 82 14.57 6.13 -0.88
C ASP A 82 13.18 6.34 -0.27
N ARG A 83 12.20 6.79 -1.07
CA ARG A 83 10.80 6.82 -0.64
C ARG A 83 10.19 5.42 -0.69
N PRO A 84 9.48 4.96 0.36
CA PRO A 84 8.85 3.65 0.36
C PRO A 84 7.91 3.40 -0.82
N ILE A 85 7.19 4.44 -1.28
CA ILE A 85 6.32 4.32 -2.47
C ILE A 85 7.10 3.98 -3.75
N ASP A 86 8.30 4.55 -3.93
CA ASP A 86 9.11 4.28 -5.11
C ASP A 86 9.74 2.89 -5.06
N VAL A 87 10.16 2.46 -3.87
CA VAL A 87 10.66 1.09 -3.64
C VAL A 87 9.56 0.08 -3.90
N TYR A 88 8.35 0.30 -3.35
CA TYR A 88 7.21 -0.57 -3.57
C TYR A 88 6.93 -0.80 -5.05
N ARG A 89 6.92 0.26 -5.85
CA ARG A 89 6.66 0.18 -7.30
C ARG A 89 7.70 -0.63 -8.06
N ARG A 90 8.97 -0.61 -7.62
CA ARG A 90 10.07 -1.32 -8.28
C ARG A 90 10.21 -2.76 -7.81
N GLU A 91 9.99 -3.01 -6.53
CA GLU A 91 10.46 -4.21 -5.84
C GLU A 91 9.34 -4.97 -5.09
N GLY A 92 8.13 -4.38 -4.99
CA GLY A 92 6.99 -4.94 -4.26
C GLY A 92 7.08 -4.71 -2.74
N SER A 93 6.17 -5.36 -2.01
CA SER A 93 5.99 -5.12 -0.56
C SER A 93 7.17 -5.57 0.32
N ALA A 94 7.96 -6.57 -0.08
CA ALA A 94 8.89 -7.26 0.81
C ALA A 94 9.93 -6.31 1.45
N ALA A 95 10.62 -5.50 0.65
CA ALA A 95 11.62 -4.54 1.16
C ALA A 95 10.97 -3.48 2.06
N VAL A 96 9.77 -3.01 1.70
CA VAL A 96 9.03 -2.01 2.47
C VAL A 96 8.57 -2.57 3.82
N ILE A 97 8.12 -3.82 3.86
CA ILE A 97 7.74 -4.50 5.11
C ILE A 97 8.94 -4.61 6.06
N GLU A 98 10.13 -4.95 5.56
CA GLU A 98 11.33 -4.99 6.41
C GLU A 98 11.70 -3.60 6.94
N ALA A 99 11.54 -2.54 6.14
CA ALA A 99 11.72 -1.16 6.61
C ALA A 99 10.72 -0.79 7.72
N ILE A 100 9.45 -1.20 7.60
CA ILE A 100 8.45 -1.00 8.67
C ILE A 100 8.90 -1.70 9.96
N ARG A 101 9.38 -2.94 9.87
CA ARG A 101 9.88 -3.68 11.05
C ARG A 101 11.10 -3.01 11.67
N ALA A 102 12.00 -2.48 10.86
CA ALA A 102 13.17 -1.73 11.34
C ALA A 102 12.74 -0.44 12.05
N HIS A 103 11.73 0.26 11.51
CA HIS A 103 11.14 1.45 12.13
C HIS A 103 10.54 1.12 13.51
N GLU A 104 9.75 0.05 13.61
CA GLU A 104 9.19 -0.41 14.89
C GLU A 104 10.30 -0.73 15.91
N GLN A 105 11.35 -1.46 15.51
CA GLN A 105 12.48 -1.79 16.40
C GLN A 105 13.23 -0.54 16.90
N GLY A 106 13.38 0.48 16.05
CA GLY A 106 14.00 1.75 16.43
C GLY A 106 13.11 2.62 17.33
N ALA A 107 11.79 2.48 17.26
CA ALA A 107 10.86 3.21 18.11
C ALA A 107 10.81 2.67 19.56
N PHE A 108 11.20 1.41 19.77
CA PHE A 108 11.27 0.76 21.08
C PHE A 108 12.69 0.73 21.70
N ALA A 109 13.69 1.30 21.03
CA ALA A 109 15.09 1.32 21.47
C ALA A 109 15.47 2.52 22.35
#